data_AF-A0A849T2F4-F1
#
_entry.id   AF-A0A849T2F4-F1
#
_cell.length_a   1.000
_cell.length_b   1.000
_cell.length_c   1.000
_cell.angle_alpha   90.00
_cell.angle_beta   90.00
_cell.angle_gamma   90.00
#
_symmetry.space_group_name_H-M   'P 1'
#
loop_
_entity.id
_entity.type
_entity.pdbx_description
1 polymer ?
#
loop_
_entity_poly.entity_id
_entity_poly.type
_entity_poly.pdbx_seq_one_letter_code
_entity_poly.pdbx_strand_id
1 'polypeptide(L)'
;MASTKQDDIENLILSTLSFYEAMTFSKIVFDMDTELLKSYPDFDRDQMLLILRSFEKRGLVKASGEGSDRKWQRIHKKRSFWKRFF
;
A
#
# COMPACT_ATOMS: atom_id res chain seq x y z
N MET A 1 -10.32 -2.66 19.74
CA MET A 1 -10.73 -3.33 18.49
C MET A 1 -9.55 -4.18 18.06
N ALA A 2 -9.69 -5.49 17.97
CA ALA A 2 -8.61 -6.36 17.51
C ALA A 2 -8.39 -6.12 16.02
N SER A 3 -7.15 -5.79 15.62
CA SER A 3 -6.74 -5.72 14.22
C SER A 3 -6.92 -7.11 13.60
N THR A 4 -7.54 -7.22 12.42
CA THR A 4 -7.63 -8.51 11.72
C THR A 4 -6.30 -8.80 11.03
N LYS A 5 -5.99 -10.08 10.76
CA LYS A 5 -4.78 -10.46 9.98
C LYS A 5 -4.68 -9.69 8.65
N GLN A 6 -5.82 -9.35 8.04
CA GLN A 6 -5.89 -8.56 6.82
C GLN A 6 -5.46 -7.10 7.05
N ASP A 7 -5.88 -6.49 8.16
CA ASP A 7 -5.47 -5.12 8.50
C ASP A 7 -3.96 -5.05 8.78
N ASP A 8 -3.39 -6.09 9.38
CA ASP A 8 -1.97 -6.14 9.69
C ASP A 8 -1.09 -6.20 8.43
N ILE A 9 -1.46 -7.02 7.43
CA ILE A 9 -0.74 -7.07 6.15
C ILE A 9 -0.93 -5.78 5.34
N GLU A 10 -2.12 -5.17 5.37
CA GLU A 10 -2.35 -3.87 4.75
C GLU A 10 -1.44 -2.80 5.38
N ASN A 11 -1.38 -2.76 6.72
CA ASN A 11 -0.52 -1.83 7.43
C ASN A 11 0.95 -2.06 7.13
N LEU A 12 1.40 -3.32 7.03
CA LEU A 12 2.75 -3.67 6.64
C LEU A 12 3.08 -3.09 5.25
N ILE A 13 2.29 -3.40 4.23
CA ILE A 13 2.51 -2.93 2.85
C ILE A 13 2.49 -1.39 2.80
N LEU A 14 1.53 -0.76 3.47
CA LEU A 14 1.42 0.69 3.48
C LEU A 14 2.61 1.35 4.20
N SER A 15 3.18 0.69 5.20
CA SER A 15 4.38 1.17 5.91
C SER A 15 5.65 1.03 5.08
N THR A 16 5.74 0.01 4.22
CA THR A 16 6.85 -0.17 3.28
C THR A 16 6.86 0.90 2.18
N LEU A 17 5.70 1.39 1.75
CA LEU A 17 5.62 2.36 0.66
C LEU A 17 6.19 3.74 1.03
N SER A 18 7.08 4.24 0.16
CA SER A 18 7.73 5.54 0.31
C SER A 18 6.81 6.71 -0.03
N PHE A 19 6.94 7.80 0.74
CA PHE A 19 6.33 9.10 0.43
C PHE A 19 7.11 9.89 -0.63
N TYR A 20 8.40 9.57 -0.85
CA TYR A 20 9.31 10.36 -1.68
C TYR A 20 9.61 9.73 -3.02
N GLU A 21 9.54 8.39 -3.10
CA GLU A 21 9.88 7.62 -4.29
C GLU A 21 8.75 6.68 -4.68
N ALA A 22 8.46 6.58 -5.98
CA ALA A 22 7.52 5.59 -6.51
C ALA A 22 8.21 4.23 -6.65
N MET A 23 7.68 3.22 -5.97
CA MET A 23 8.27 1.90 -5.85
C MET A 23 7.62 0.91 -6.81
N THR A 24 8.42 0.10 -7.51
CA THR A 24 7.92 -1.04 -8.30
C THR A 24 7.46 -2.16 -7.39
N PHE A 25 6.66 -3.09 -7.91
CA PHE A 25 6.26 -4.30 -7.18
C PHE A 25 7.45 -5.01 -6.55
N SER A 26 8.51 -5.27 -7.34
CA SER A 26 9.71 -5.95 -6.86
C SER A 26 10.42 -5.20 -5.74
N LYS A 27 10.44 -3.87 -5.80
CA LYS A 27 11.06 -3.03 -4.76
C LYS A 27 10.25 -3.08 -3.46
N ILE A 28 8.92 -3.06 -3.55
CA ILE A 28 8.06 -3.18 -2.37
C ILE A 28 8.26 -4.55 -1.70
N VAL A 29 8.26 -5.64 -2.47
CA VAL A 29 8.51 -6.99 -1.93
C VAL A 29 9.88 -7.10 -1.27
N PHE A 30 10.91 -6.49 -1.87
CA PHE A 30 12.26 -6.51 -1.33
C PHE A 30 12.40 -5.72 -0.01
N ASP A 31 11.66 -4.62 0.12
CA ASP A 31 11.69 -3.75 1.31
C ASP A 31 10.70 -4.19 2.41
N MET A 32 9.89 -5.23 2.16
CA MET A 32 8.98 -5.78 3.16
C MET A 32 9.73 -6.59 4.21
N ASP A 33 9.23 -6.53 5.45
CA ASP A 33 9.72 -7.38 6.53
C ASP A 33 9.38 -8.85 6.24
N THR A 34 10.40 -9.60 5.82
CA THR A 34 10.27 -11.02 5.46
C THR A 34 9.93 -11.93 6.63
N GLU A 35 10.21 -11.53 7.88
CA GLU A 35 9.83 -12.31 9.06
C GLU A 35 8.34 -12.18 9.33
N LEU A 36 7.80 -10.96 9.21
CA LEU A 36 6.37 -10.71 9.34
C LEU A 36 5.58 -11.37 8.21
N LEU A 37 6.10 -11.35 6.98
CA LEU A 37 5.51 -12.04 5.82
C LEU A 37 5.27 -13.54 6.05
N LYS A 38 6.18 -14.23 6.76
CA LYS A 38 6.04 -15.67 7.07
C LYS A 38 4.80 -15.98 7.90
N SER A 39 4.24 -14.99 8.60
CA SER A 39 2.99 -15.16 9.36
C SER A 39 1.73 -15.17 8.49
N TYR A 40 1.86 -14.87 7.18
CA TYR A 40 0.79 -14.83 6.19
C TYR A 40 1.07 -15.81 5.04
N PRO A 41 0.93 -17.13 5.24
CA PRO A 41 1.29 -18.15 4.24
C PRO A 41 0.45 -18.09 2.95
N ASP A 42 -0.77 -17.56 3.02
CA ASP A 42 -1.66 -17.39 1.86
C ASP A 42 -1.44 -16.05 1.13
N PHE A 43 -0.47 -15.24 1.58
CA PHE A 43 -0.17 -13.96 0.95
C PHE A 43 0.70 -14.16 -0.29
N ASP A 44 0.11 -13.87 -1.44
CA ASP A 44 0.77 -13.97 -2.74
C ASP A 44 0.79 -12.63 -3.49
N ARG A 45 1.32 -12.68 -4.71
CA ARG A 45 1.39 -11.52 -5.60
C ARG A 45 0.01 -10.93 -5.90
N ASP A 46 -1.01 -11.76 -6.10
CA ASP A 46 -2.33 -11.30 -6.50
C ASP A 46 -3.02 -10.59 -5.33
N GLN A 47 -2.89 -11.11 -4.11
CA GLN A 47 -3.34 -10.44 -2.89
C GLN A 47 -2.66 -9.08 -2.72
N MET A 48 -1.35 -9.00 -2.92
CA MET A 48 -0.62 -7.73 -2.85
C MET A 48 -1.13 -6.72 -3.88
N LEU A 49 -1.36 -7.15 -5.12
CA LEU A 49 -1.90 -6.29 -6.19
C LEU A 49 -3.32 -5.82 -5.88
N LEU A 50 -4.16 -6.66 -5.27
CA LEU A 50 -5.49 -6.29 -4.81
C LEU A 50 -5.43 -5.23 -3.71
N ILE A 51 -4.53 -5.39 -2.74
CA ILE A 51 -4.32 -4.41 -1.66
C ILE A 51 -3.83 -3.08 -2.23
N LEU A 52 -2.84 -3.09 -3.12
CA LEU A 52 -2.33 -1.87 -3.76
C LEU A 52 -3.43 -1.13 -4.55
N ARG A 53 -4.28 -1.86 -5.28
CA ARG A 53 -5.47 -1.29 -5.96
C ARG A 53 -6.48 -0.73 -4.96
N SER A 54 -6.69 -1.39 -3.82
CA SER A 54 -7.55 -0.88 -2.74
C SER A 54 -7.01 0.44 -2.18
N PHE A 55 -5.70 0.54 -1.97
CA PHE A 55 -5.04 1.77 -1.52
C PHE A 55 -5.19 2.92 -2.51
N GLU A 56 -5.08 2.64 -3.81
CA GLU A 56 -5.32 3.65 -4.85
C GLU A 56 -6.75 4.18 -4.78
N LYS A 57 -7.75 3.28 -4.71
CA LYS A 57 -9.16 3.65 -4.58
C LYS A 57 -9.43 4.46 -3.30
N ARG A 58 -8.71 4.16 -2.22
CA ARG A 58 -8.80 4.86 -0.93
C ARG A 58 -7.99 6.17 -0.88
N GLY A 59 -7.23 6.48 -1.93
CA GLY A 59 -6.37 7.66 -1.99
C GLY A 59 -5.22 7.64 -0.97
N LEU A 60 -4.74 6.45 -0.62
CA LEU A 60 -3.59 6.25 0.26
C LEU A 60 -2.27 6.21 -0.52
N VAL A 61 -2.34 5.81 -1.78
CA VAL A 61 -1.21 5.74 -2.71
C VAL A 61 -1.61 6.32 -4.06
N LYS A 62 -0.62 6.79 -4.81
CA LYS A 62 -0.73 7.15 -6.22
C LYS A 62 0.03 6.09 -7.02
N ALA A 63 -0.60 5.56 -8.06
CA ALA A 63 0.09 4.75 -9.06
C ALA A 63 0.55 5.60 -10.25
N SER A 64 1.67 5.22 -10.84
CA SER A 64 2.20 5.75 -12.09
C SER A 64 2.75 4.63 -12.96
N GLY A 65 2.84 4.86 -14.27
CA GLY A 65 3.25 3.84 -15.25
C GLY A 65 2.13 2.86 -15.62
N GLU A 66 2.41 1.97 -16.57
CA GLU A 66 1.46 0.99 -17.11
C GLU A 66 2.08 -0.41 -17.12
N GLY A 67 1.22 -1.44 -17.07
CA GLY A 67 1.66 -2.84 -17.18
C GLY A 67 2.68 -3.27 -16.11
N SER A 68 3.83 -3.78 -16.57
CA SER A 68 4.94 -4.23 -15.73
C SER A 68 5.69 -3.10 -15.03
N ASP A 69 5.62 -1.88 -15.58
CA ASP A 69 6.36 -0.72 -15.08
C ASP A 69 5.54 0.11 -14.09
N ARG A 70 4.41 -0.44 -13.62
CA ARG A 70 3.57 0.19 -12.63
C ARG A 70 4.33 0.37 -11.33
N LYS A 71 4.26 1.59 -10.81
CA LYS A 71 4.89 2.02 -9.55
C LYS A 71 3.85 2.59 -8.62
N TRP A 72 4.08 2.46 -7.32
CA TRP A 72 3.22 2.96 -6.27
C TRP A 72 4.00 3.86 -5.32
N GLN A 73 3.42 5.00 -4.99
CA GLN A 73 3.98 5.97 -4.05
C GLN A 73 2.91 6.29 -3.01
N ARG A 74 3.29 6.30 -1.74
CA ARG A 74 2.39 6.71 -0.66
C ARG A 74 2.11 8.20 -0.76
N ILE A 75 0.86 8.59 -0.52
CA ILE A 75 0.46 10.00 -0.52
C ILE A 75 -0.13 10.39 0.82
N HIS A 76 0.12 11.64 1.23
CA HIS A 76 -0.58 12.19 2.37
C HIS A 76 -2.06 12.35 2.02
N LYS A 77 -2.93 11.78 2.87
CA LYS A 77 -4.37 12.00 2.74
C LYS A 77 -4.62 13.50 2.74
N LYS A 78 -5.14 14.03 1.63
CA LYS A 78 -5.48 15.46 1.54
C LYS A 78 -6.43 15.79 2.69
N ARG A 79 -6.04 16.72 3.57
CA ARG A 79 -6.98 17.27 4.56
C ARG A 79 -8.14 17.85 3.76
N SER A 80 -9.37 17.43 4.06
CA SER A 80 -10.55 17.96 3.38
C SER A 80 -10.66 19.45 3.73
N PHE A 81 -10.27 20.33 2.81
CA PHE A 81 -10.28 21.78 2.98
C PHE A 81 -11.70 22.39 3.05
N TRP A 82 -12.75 21.56 3.03
CA TRP A 82 -14.15 21.99 2.93
C TRP A 82 -14.99 21.75 4.19
N LYS A 83 -14.38 21.66 5.38
CA LYS A 83 -15.13 21.63 6.66
C LYS A 83 -15.17 22.98 7.40
N ARG A 84 -14.80 24.09 6.74
CA ARG A 84 -14.69 25.41 7.39
C ARG A 84 -15.47 26.55 6.71
N PHE A 85 -16.21 26.25 5.64
CA PHE A 85 -17.04 27.23 4.91
C PHE A 85 -18.54 26.85 4.84
N PHE A 86 -18.96 25.82 5.58
CA PHE A 86 -20.35 25.48 5.86
C PHE A 86 -20.51 25.29 7.36
#